data_AF-A0A961Z8W5-F1
#
_entry.id   AF-A0A961Z8W5-F1
#
_cell.length_a   1.000
_cell.length_b   1.000
_cell.length_c   1.000
_cell.angle_alpha   90.00
_cell.angle_beta   90.00
_cell.angle_gamma   90.00
#
_symmetry.space_group_name_H-M   'P 1'
#
loop_
_entity.id
_entity.type
_entity.pdbx_description
1 polymer ?
#
loop_
_entity_poly.entity_id
_entity_poly.type
_entity_poly.pdbx_seq_one_letter_code
_entity_poly.pdbx_strand_id
1 'polypeptide(L)'
;DVPSRFIYVHAVDYDRGGEWVGTNNMCTNDKSFAIRGVQDCGDRGYKRTGFFEVDTGDAKDWTIRLTDPDEGTTKTDATQPTR
;
A
#
# COMPACT_ATOMS: atom_id res chain seq x y z
N ASP A 1 5.82 18.01 -10.85
CA ASP A 1 4.60 17.27 -10.49
C ASP A 1 4.48 16.10 -11.46
N VAL A 2 4.55 14.87 -10.96
CA VAL A 2 4.42 13.67 -11.82
C VAL A 2 3.05 13.09 -11.48
N PRO A 3 2.00 13.44 -12.25
CA PRO A 3 0.70 12.83 -12.03
C PRO A 3 0.84 11.33 -12.29
N SER A 4 0.50 10.52 -11.30
CA SER A 4 0.45 9.06 -11.44
C SER A 4 -0.99 8.63 -11.29
N ARG A 5 -1.49 7.93 -12.31
CA ARG A 5 -2.82 7.34 -12.30
C ARG A 5 -2.95 6.26 -11.23
N PHE A 6 -1.91 5.47 -11.06
CA PHE A 6 -1.90 4.40 -10.07
C PHE A 6 -0.96 4.77 -8.93
N ILE A 7 -1.49 4.72 -7.71
CA ILE A 7 -0.74 4.92 -6.47
C ILE A 7 -0.86 3.64 -5.65
N TYR A 8 0.28 3.13 -5.17
CA TYR A 8 0.31 1.94 -4.34
C TYR A 8 0.54 2.30 -2.88
N VAL A 9 -0.35 1.85 -1.99
CA VAL A 9 -0.32 2.22 -0.57
C VAL A 9 -0.27 0.98 0.32
N HIS A 10 0.62 1.03 1.31
CA HIS A 10 0.73 0.07 2.41
C HIS A 10 0.79 0.88 3.71
N ALA A 11 0.10 0.43 4.74
CA ALA A 11 0.09 1.08 6.05
C ALA A 11 0.07 0.06 7.18
N VAL A 12 0.77 0.41 8.26
CA VAL A 12 0.83 -0.37 9.51
C VAL A 12 0.44 0.57 10.65
N ASP A 13 -0.51 0.17 11.49
CA ASP A 13 -0.80 0.83 12.76
C ASP A 13 0.03 0.14 13.86
N TYR A 14 1.07 0.82 14.32
CA TYR A 14 1.96 0.28 15.36
C TYR A 14 1.36 0.37 16.77
N ASP A 15 0.38 1.26 17.00
CA ASP A 15 -0.18 1.51 18.32
C ASP A 15 -1.32 0.55 18.63
N ARG A 16 -2.26 0.42 17.68
CA ARG A 16 -3.47 -0.43 17.83
C ARG A 16 -3.27 -1.82 17.21
N GLY A 17 -2.22 -2.00 16.43
CA GLY A 17 -1.99 -3.21 15.66
C GLY A 17 -2.88 -3.29 14.43
N GLY A 18 -2.36 -3.94 13.40
CA GLY A 18 -3.05 -4.16 12.15
C GLY A 18 -2.30 -3.58 10.96
N GLU A 19 -2.50 -4.24 9.83
CA GLU A 19 -1.89 -3.88 8.56
C GLU A 19 -2.98 -3.78 7.52
N TRP A 20 -2.94 -2.70 6.75
CA TRP A 20 -3.70 -2.56 5.52
C TRP A 20 -2.83 -3.17 4.43
N VAL A 21 -3.22 -4.38 4.00
CA VAL A 21 -2.51 -5.17 2.98
C VAL A 21 -3.40 -5.38 1.77
N GLY A 22 -2.95 -4.88 0.61
CA GLY A 22 -3.58 -5.21 -0.66
C GLY A 22 -2.91 -6.39 -1.36
N THR A 23 -3.48 -6.82 -2.49
CA THR A 23 -3.03 -8.00 -3.23
C THR A 23 -1.76 -7.76 -4.07
N ASN A 24 -1.38 -6.49 -4.29
CA ASN A 24 -0.21 -6.16 -5.10
C ASN A 24 1.06 -6.32 -4.29
N ASN A 25 1.84 -7.35 -4.61
CA ASN A 25 3.05 -7.66 -3.87
C ASN A 25 4.25 -6.89 -4.42
N MET A 26 4.97 -6.19 -3.53
CA MET A 26 6.19 -5.46 -3.84
C MET A 26 7.25 -5.70 -2.76
N CYS A 27 8.51 -5.39 -3.09
CA CYS A 27 9.61 -5.49 -2.14
C CYS A 27 9.72 -4.22 -1.31
N THR A 28 9.92 -4.36 0.00
CA THR A 28 10.10 -3.24 0.94
C THR A 28 11.33 -3.43 1.83
N ASN A 29 11.75 -2.35 2.47
CA ASN A 29 12.78 -2.33 3.51
C ASN A 29 12.36 -1.38 4.63
N ASP A 30 12.95 -1.52 5.81
CA ASP A 30 12.61 -0.77 7.03
C ASP A 30 13.07 0.70 7.00
N LYS A 31 13.87 1.08 6.00
CA LYS A 31 14.39 2.43 5.79
C LYS A 31 13.96 2.94 4.42
N SER A 32 14.01 4.25 4.18
CA SER A 32 13.76 4.83 2.85
C SER A 32 14.52 4.07 1.76
N PHE A 33 13.80 3.59 0.75
CA PHE A 33 14.33 2.70 -0.27
C PHE A 33 13.87 3.10 -1.68
N ALA A 34 14.65 2.70 -2.68
CA ALA A 34 14.25 2.67 -4.08
C ALA A 34 14.62 1.28 -4.62
N ILE A 35 13.63 0.39 -4.72
CA ILE A 35 13.83 -1.00 -5.13
C ILE A 35 13.31 -1.18 -6.56
N ARG A 36 14.17 -1.68 -7.45
CA ARG A 36 13.77 -2.04 -8.81
C ARG A 36 13.27 -3.48 -8.84
N GLY A 37 12.09 -3.69 -9.42
CA GLY A 37 11.50 -5.02 -9.62
C GLY A 37 10.96 -5.67 -8.34
N VAL A 38 9.95 -6.51 -8.52
CA VAL A 38 9.19 -7.15 -7.43
C VAL A 38 9.52 -8.64 -7.21
N GLN A 39 10.45 -9.18 -8.00
CA GLN A 39 10.82 -10.59 -7.95
C GLN A 39 11.84 -10.84 -6.82
N ASP A 40 11.76 -12.04 -6.25
CA ASP A 40 12.73 -12.62 -5.31
C ASP A 40 13.08 -11.70 -4.13
N CYS A 41 12.08 -11.01 -3.56
CA CYS A 41 12.31 -10.04 -2.48
C CYS A 41 13.14 -10.63 -1.34
N GLY A 42 12.79 -11.83 -0.87
CA GLY A 42 13.48 -12.50 0.24
C GLY A 42 14.95 -12.81 -0.07
N ASP A 43 15.24 -13.38 -1.23
CA ASP A 43 16.60 -13.72 -1.66
C ASP A 43 17.48 -12.47 -1.83
N ARG A 44 16.84 -11.34 -2.12
CA ARG A 44 17.47 -10.03 -2.24
C ARG A 44 17.57 -9.27 -0.91
N GLY A 45 17.13 -9.87 0.19
CA GLY A 45 17.16 -9.28 1.54
C GLY A 45 16.05 -8.25 1.82
N TYR A 46 14.97 -8.27 1.04
CA TYR A 46 13.79 -7.42 1.19
C TYR A 46 12.61 -8.19 1.74
N LYS A 47 11.65 -7.46 2.32
CA LYS A 47 10.36 -8.02 2.74
C LYS A 47 9.42 -8.04 1.54
N ARG A 48 8.59 -9.08 1.44
CA ARG A 48 7.47 -9.12 0.49
C ARG A 48 6.24 -8.55 1.18
N THR A 49 5.76 -7.42 0.69
CA THR A 49 4.69 -6.63 1.31
C THR A 49 3.56 -6.43 0.31
N GLY A 50 2.32 -6.54 0.77
CA GLY A 50 1.14 -6.27 -0.05
C GLY A 50 0.72 -4.80 0.01
N PHE A 51 0.32 -4.26 -1.14
CA PHE A 51 -0.10 -2.89 -1.34
C PHE A 51 -1.48 -2.84 -1.99
N PHE A 52 -2.27 -1.85 -1.61
CA PHE A 52 -3.47 -1.45 -2.33
C PHE A 52 -3.10 -0.64 -3.56
N GLU A 53 -3.73 -0.95 -4.68
CA GLU A 53 -3.69 -0.09 -5.86
C GLU A 53 -4.84 0.90 -5.80
N VAL A 54 -4.50 2.17 -5.97
CA VAL A 54 -5.45 3.27 -6.04
C VAL A 54 -5.41 3.82 -7.45
N ASP A 55 -6.48 3.65 -8.22
CA ASP A 55 -6.69 4.38 -9.48
C ASP A 55 -7.22 5.78 -9.16
N THR A 56 -6.36 6.78 -9.29
CA THR A 56 -6.67 8.20 -9.09
C THR A 56 -7.43 8.80 -10.28
N GLY A 57 -7.57 8.07 -11.40
CA GLY A 57 -8.22 8.56 -12.61
C GLY A 57 -7.56 9.82 -13.18
N ASP A 58 -6.25 9.96 -13.02
CA ASP A 58 -5.45 11.13 -13.40
C ASP A 58 -5.79 12.42 -12.61
N ALA A 59 -6.51 12.31 -11.51
CA ALA A 59 -6.80 13.44 -10.62
C ALA A 59 -5.52 13.96 -9.96
N LYS A 60 -5.33 15.29 -9.99
CA LYS A 60 -4.21 15.96 -9.30
C LYS A 60 -4.40 15.99 -7.78
N ASP A 61 -5.64 16.17 -7.36
CA ASP A 61 -6.06 16.18 -5.96
C ASP A 61 -6.96 14.97 -5.72
N TRP A 62 -6.57 14.11 -4.80
CA TRP A 62 -7.31 12.90 -4.44
C TRP A 62 -7.11 12.60 -2.96
N THR A 63 -8.04 11.86 -2.35
CA THR A 63 -7.94 11.43 -0.96
C THR A 63 -8.45 10.00 -0.84
N ILE A 64 -7.68 9.17 -0.14
CA ILE A 64 -8.12 7.84 0.28
C ILE A 64 -8.40 7.84 1.77
N ARG A 65 -9.33 6.99 2.19
CA ARG A 65 -9.60 6.73 3.60
C ARG A 65 -9.27 5.28 3.90
N LEU A 66 -8.32 5.10 4.81
CA LEU A 66 -8.02 3.81 5.41
C LEU A 66 -8.94 3.67 6.62
N THR A 67 -9.99 2.86 6.49
CA THR A 67 -10.89 2.56 7.60
C THR A 67 -10.46 1.26 8.27
N ASP A 68 -10.70 1.17 9.58
CA ASP A 68 -10.64 -0.10 10.31
C ASP A 68 -11.95 -0.86 9.99
N PRO A 69 -11.93 -1.99 9.25
CA PRO A 69 -13.05 -2.92 9.32
C PRO A 69 -13.05 -3.53 10.73
N ASP A 70 -14.22 -3.56 11.37
CA ASP A 70 -14.39 -4.04 12.73
C ASP A 70 -13.76 -5.43 12.93
N GLU A 71 -12.83 -5.51 13.90
CA GLU A 71 -12.29 -6.68 14.59
C GLU A 71 -11.96 -7.94 13.75
N GLY A 72 -10.66 -8.13 13.43
CA GLY A 72 -10.04 -9.46 13.52
C GLY A 72 -9.38 -10.09 12.28
N THR A 73 -9.33 -9.44 11.10
CA THR A 73 -8.64 -10.01 9.92
C THR A 73 -7.92 -8.93 9.11
N THR A 74 -6.88 -9.34 8.35
CA THR A 74 -6.08 -8.51 7.45
C THR A 74 -6.97 -7.52 6.69
N LYS A 75 -6.79 -6.22 6.96
CA LYS A 75 -7.73 -5.17 6.55
C LYS A 75 -7.59 -4.95 5.05
N THR A 76 -8.59 -5.40 4.29
CA THR A 76 -8.57 -5.38 2.81
C THR A 76 -9.35 -4.17 2.22
N ASP A 77 -10.04 -3.39 3.04
CA ASP A 77 -10.84 -2.25 2.55
C ASP A 77 -10.09 -0.91 2.71
N ALA A 78 -9.38 -0.53 1.65
CA ALA A 78 -9.06 0.87 1.37
C ALA A 78 -10.12 1.39 0.39
N THR A 79 -11.03 2.25 0.85
CA THR A 79 -12.05 2.82 -0.03
C THR A 79 -11.40 3.64 -1.14
N GLN A 80 -11.77 3.34 -2.39
CA GLN A 80 -11.35 4.04 -3.60
C GLN A 80 -11.48 5.56 -3.44
N PRO A 81 -10.56 6.38 -3.98
CA PRO A 81 -10.61 7.83 -3.83
C PRO A 81 -11.96 8.37 -4.28
N THR A 82 -12.60 9.15 -3.41
CA THR A 82 -13.74 9.97 -3.79
C THR A 82 -13.21 11.16 -4.59
N ARG A 83 -13.76 11.36 -5.79
CA ARG A 83 -13.49 12.53 -6.63
C ARG A 83 -13.93 13.81 -5.95
#